data_AF-A0AA39LT29-F1
#
_entry.id   AF-A0AA39LT29-F1
#
_cell.length_a   1.000
_cell.length_b   1.000
_cell.length_c   1.000
_cell.angle_alpha   90.00
_cell.angle_beta   90.00
_cell.angle_gamma   90.00
#
_symmetry.space_group_name_H-M   'P 1'
#
loop_
_entity.id
_entity.type
_entity.pdbx_description
1 polymer ?
#
loop_
_entity_poly.entity_id
_entity_poly.type
_entity_poly.pdbx_seq_one_letter_code
_entity_poly.pdbx_strand_id
1 'polypeptide(L)'
;MLVPLLLLSVVFGAFVFFLFRPDPPRLLGVYSKPGTFFYFKFLLAKFAIERRRRTSKSSSLNANLDEQQWGGDGCRNPREMEAKQVLPEGKTHAGDCVFFDGCNSDGFYFTLGTAQRPNDVMNLFFIVRIPNFGTFVSRGLHYNTNVASVRSDSHYKTACGFDVFCVDAMKRWRIRFEGTVVPDRKDAVDIDSPGGREIPEEIEGELPASFDFEWTNFGEHFDFDLECSSEAIARSLAIEPWSKKMFECLKQSHQVHYEQFGFLQGQITIGDKVFENIRLTSMRDHTITAYRSWSDLRRYIMLIFHLEDGTCIHTSIISMPEVVFSHLEFGYVILPDKTKLPVDRINLSLANLGEDKKFPKAFGYSFEAGGRHFDCRVRVIETTTFRMGLEQRCFVAENMCKFEVNGLKGFGFAECEYRIAPY
;
A
#
# COMPACT_ATOMS: atom_id res chain seq x y z
N MET A 1 -46.20 -5.08 -43.09
CA MET A 1 -45.07 -6.04 -43.00
C MET A 1 -43.70 -5.44 -43.25
N LEU A 2 -43.53 -4.44 -44.14
CA LEU A 2 -42.23 -3.81 -44.43
C LEU A 2 -41.64 -2.97 -43.27
N VAL A 3 -42.48 -2.23 -42.54
CA VAL A 3 -42.02 -1.36 -41.43
C VAL A 3 -41.44 -2.15 -40.24
N PRO A 4 -42.04 -3.27 -39.77
CA PRO A 4 -41.44 -4.11 -38.73
C PRO A 4 -40.11 -4.75 -39.13
N LEU A 5 -39.96 -5.15 -40.39
CA LEU A 5 -38.72 -5.73 -40.91
C LEU A 5 -37.60 -4.68 -40.98
N LEU A 6 -37.91 -3.46 -41.45
CA LEU A 6 -36.96 -2.35 -41.46
C LEU A 6 -36.51 -1.98 -40.05
N LEU A 7 -37.44 -1.92 -39.09
CA LEU A 7 -37.13 -1.66 -37.68
C LEU A 7 -36.24 -2.76 -37.09
N LEU A 8 -36.52 -4.03 -37.37
CA LEU A 8 -35.70 -5.15 -36.93
C LEU A 8 -34.28 -5.07 -37.52
N SER A 9 -34.14 -4.75 -38.81
CA SER A 9 -32.83 -4.57 -39.46
C SER A 9 -32.04 -3.40 -38.89
N VAL A 10 -32.69 -2.28 -38.57
CA VAL A 10 -32.05 -1.12 -37.93
C VAL A 10 -31.61 -1.47 -36.51
N VAL A 11 -32.45 -2.14 -35.72
CA VAL A 11 -32.11 -2.59 -34.36
C VAL A 11 -30.96 -3.60 -34.39
N PHE A 12 -31.00 -4.57 -35.30
CA PHE A 12 -29.93 -5.54 -35.48
C PHE A 12 -28.63 -4.87 -35.94
N GLY A 13 -28.70 -3.96 -36.91
CA GLY A 13 -27.55 -3.18 -37.37
C GLY A 13 -26.94 -2.33 -36.25
N ALA A 14 -27.77 -1.67 -35.44
CA ALA A 14 -27.34 -0.91 -34.27
C ALA A 14 -26.71 -1.81 -33.20
N PHE A 15 -27.27 -3.00 -32.98
CA PHE A 15 -26.71 -3.99 -32.05
C PHE A 15 -25.35 -4.51 -32.52
N VAL A 16 -25.21 -4.88 -33.80
CA VAL A 16 -23.93 -5.29 -34.40
C VAL A 16 -22.91 -4.15 -34.32
N PHE A 17 -23.31 -2.93 -34.69
CA PHE A 17 -22.44 -1.75 -34.57
C PHE A 17 -21.96 -1.54 -33.12
N PHE A 18 -22.86 -1.71 -32.14
CA PHE A 18 -22.51 -1.64 -30.73
C PHE A 18 -21.52 -2.73 -30.34
N LEU A 19 -21.76 -4.00 -30.70
CA LEU A 19 -20.87 -5.13 -30.37
C LEU A 19 -19.45 -4.98 -30.93
N PHE A 20 -19.30 -4.38 -32.11
CA PHE A 20 -18.00 -4.18 -32.76
C PHE A 20 -17.39 -2.81 -32.51
N ARG A 21 -17.97 -2.00 -31.62
CA ARG A 21 -17.40 -0.71 -31.27
C ARG A 21 -16.07 -0.91 -30.53
N PRO A 22 -14.95 -0.37 -31.03
CA PRO A 22 -13.66 -0.50 -30.36
C PRO A 22 -13.70 0.18 -29.00
N ASP A 23 -12.96 -0.40 -28.06
CA ASP A 23 -12.77 0.23 -26.75
C ASP A 23 -12.07 1.59 -26.91
N PRO A 24 -12.41 2.58 -26.05
CA PRO A 24 -11.76 3.88 -26.08
C PRO A 24 -10.25 3.75 -25.86
N PRO A 25 -9.43 4.61 -26.49
CA PRO A 25 -7.99 4.60 -26.27
C PRO A 25 -7.67 4.91 -24.80
N ARG A 26 -6.64 4.23 -24.29
CA ARG A 26 -6.12 4.43 -22.94
C ARG A 26 -5.69 5.88 -22.74
N LEU A 27 -6.03 6.45 -21.59
CA LEU A 27 -5.54 7.77 -21.20
C LEU A 27 -4.02 7.69 -20.99
N LEU A 28 -3.28 8.58 -21.64
CA LEU A 28 -1.81 8.58 -21.67
C LEU A 28 -1.18 7.24 -22.13
N GLY A 29 -1.93 6.42 -22.88
CA GLY A 29 -1.49 5.08 -23.29
C GLY A 29 -1.49 4.03 -22.17
N VAL A 30 -1.83 4.40 -20.94
CA VAL A 30 -1.68 3.58 -19.73
C VAL A 30 -3.03 3.21 -19.14
N TYR A 31 -3.86 4.21 -18.85
CA TYR A 31 -5.06 4.03 -18.03
C TYR A 31 -6.26 3.64 -18.89
N SER A 32 -6.78 2.43 -18.65
CA SER A 32 -7.98 1.91 -19.30
C SER A 32 -9.20 2.77 -18.95
N LYS A 33 -10.17 2.81 -19.86
CA LYS A 33 -11.43 3.55 -19.72
C LYS A 33 -12.61 2.60 -19.89
N PRO A 34 -13.81 2.93 -19.34
CA PRO A 34 -15.00 2.14 -19.56
C PRO A 34 -15.27 1.88 -21.05
N GLY A 35 -15.17 0.61 -21.45
CA GLY A 35 -15.47 0.13 -22.79
C GLY A 35 -16.93 -0.24 -22.98
N THR A 36 -17.27 -0.78 -24.16
CA THR A 36 -18.64 -1.11 -24.55
C THR A 36 -19.32 -2.09 -23.59
N PHE A 37 -18.56 -3.09 -23.09
CA PHE A 37 -19.06 -4.12 -22.19
C PHE A 37 -18.84 -3.82 -20.70
N PHE A 38 -18.51 -2.58 -20.34
CA PHE A 38 -18.15 -2.22 -18.97
C PHE A 38 -19.19 -2.67 -17.93
N TYR A 39 -20.47 -2.30 -18.09
CA TYR A 39 -21.51 -2.64 -17.12
C TYR A 39 -21.76 -4.14 -17.00
N PHE A 40 -21.66 -4.88 -18.11
CA PHE A 40 -21.77 -6.34 -18.09
C PHE A 40 -20.60 -6.96 -17.32
N LYS A 41 -19.36 -6.57 -17.63
CA LYS A 41 -18.14 -7.01 -16.92
C LYS A 41 -18.21 -6.68 -15.43
N PHE A 42 -18.68 -5.48 -15.09
CA PHE A 42 -18.86 -5.01 -13.72
C PHE A 42 -19.82 -5.89 -12.92
N LEU A 43 -21.04 -6.10 -13.44
CA LEU A 43 -22.04 -6.92 -12.75
C LEU A 43 -21.57 -8.37 -12.59
N LEU A 44 -20.92 -8.94 -13.61
CA LEU A 44 -20.38 -10.29 -13.56
C LEU A 44 -19.24 -10.43 -12.54
N ALA A 45 -18.30 -9.47 -12.52
CA ALA A 45 -17.21 -9.45 -11.56
C ALA A 45 -17.73 -9.28 -10.12
N LYS A 46 -18.64 -8.33 -9.89
CA LYS A 46 -19.26 -8.09 -8.58
C LYS A 46 -19.96 -9.35 -8.07
N PHE A 47 -20.77 -9.99 -8.92
CA PHE A 47 -21.44 -11.25 -8.58
C PHE A 47 -20.44 -12.36 -8.24
N ALA A 48 -19.37 -12.52 -9.03
CA ALA A 48 -18.36 -13.55 -8.78
C ALA A 48 -17.64 -13.34 -7.44
N ILE A 49 -17.23 -12.10 -7.14
CA ILE A 49 -16.58 -11.72 -5.88
C ILE A 49 -17.50 -12.00 -4.68
N GLU A 50 -18.74 -11.52 -4.73
CA GLU A 50 -19.71 -11.69 -3.65
C GLU A 50 -20.07 -13.15 -3.42
N ARG A 51 -20.23 -13.93 -4.49
CA ARG A 51 -20.45 -15.36 -4.40
C ARG A 51 -19.27 -16.05 -3.72
N ARG A 52 -18.03 -15.74 -4.14
CA ARG A 52 -16.83 -16.36 -3.57
C ARG A 52 -16.70 -16.09 -2.08
N ARG A 53 -16.91 -14.83 -1.65
CA ARG A 53 -16.87 -14.45 -0.24
C ARG A 53 -17.89 -15.20 0.61
N ARG A 54 -19.09 -15.47 0.08
CA ARG A 54 -20.12 -16.26 0.78
C ARG A 54 -19.80 -17.75 0.86
N THR A 55 -19.09 -18.29 -0.13
CA THR A 55 -18.72 -19.71 -0.19
C THR A 55 -17.36 -20.01 0.42
N SER A 56 -16.58 -18.97 0.70
CA SER A 56 -15.26 -19.04 1.32
C SER A 56 -15.33 -19.81 2.63
N LYS A 57 -14.36 -20.71 2.82
CA LYS A 57 -14.11 -21.38 4.09
C LYS A 57 -12.77 -20.89 4.62
N SER A 58 -12.62 -20.84 5.94
CA SER A 58 -11.31 -20.64 6.56
C SER A 58 -10.39 -21.80 6.18
N SER A 59 -9.32 -21.51 5.47
CA SER A 59 -8.20 -22.42 5.23
C SER A 59 -7.07 -22.13 6.24
N SER A 60 -6.18 -23.10 6.44
CA SER A 60 -4.90 -22.86 7.15
C SER A 60 -3.87 -22.27 6.20
N LEU A 61 -2.82 -21.62 6.71
CA LEU A 61 -1.74 -21.04 5.90
C LEU A 61 -0.91 -22.10 5.14
N ASN A 62 -1.08 -23.39 5.46
CA ASN A 62 -0.57 -24.52 4.66
C ASN A 62 -1.32 -24.68 3.32
N ALA A 63 -2.35 -23.89 3.05
CA ALA A 63 -2.89 -23.74 1.71
C ALA A 63 -1.84 -23.07 0.82
N ASN A 64 -1.45 -23.78 -0.25
CA ASN A 64 -0.47 -23.34 -1.24
C ASN A 64 -0.66 -21.85 -1.59
N LEU A 65 0.31 -21.00 -1.24
CA LEU A 65 0.25 -19.55 -1.51
C LEU A 65 0.03 -19.27 -3.01
N ASP A 66 0.42 -20.20 -3.89
CA ASP A 66 0.20 -20.13 -5.34
C ASP A 66 -1.27 -20.40 -5.77
N GLU A 67 -2.09 -20.96 -4.88
CA GLU A 67 -3.48 -21.33 -5.15
C GLU A 67 -4.49 -20.34 -4.57
N GLN A 68 -4.03 -19.48 -3.66
CA GLN A 68 -4.84 -18.43 -3.07
C GLN A 68 -5.26 -17.42 -4.13
N GLN A 69 -6.47 -16.89 -3.93
CA GLN A 69 -7.11 -16.04 -4.91
C GLN A 69 -7.99 -15.04 -4.20
N TRP A 70 -8.14 -13.91 -4.87
CA TRP A 70 -8.94 -12.80 -4.38
C TRP A 70 -10.39 -13.22 -4.14
N GLY A 71 -10.95 -12.77 -3.00
CA GLY A 71 -12.33 -13.03 -2.60
C GLY A 71 -12.55 -14.21 -1.64
N GLY A 72 -11.49 -14.65 -0.92
CA GLY A 72 -11.68 -15.35 0.34
C GLY A 72 -10.95 -16.68 0.56
N ASP A 73 -9.89 -17.04 -0.16
CA ASP A 73 -9.22 -18.34 0.08
C ASP A 73 -7.98 -18.27 1.01
N GLY A 74 -7.82 -17.17 1.76
CA GLY A 74 -6.67 -16.93 2.66
C GLY A 74 -6.78 -17.48 4.09
N CYS A 75 -5.63 -17.54 4.77
CA CYS A 75 -5.54 -17.92 6.18
C CYS A 75 -6.15 -16.84 7.08
N ARG A 76 -6.87 -17.28 8.13
CA ARG A 76 -7.59 -16.40 9.06
C ARG A 76 -7.31 -16.69 10.53
N ASN A 77 -6.34 -17.54 10.82
CA ASN A 77 -5.90 -17.76 12.20
C ASN A 77 -5.01 -16.57 12.59
N PRO A 78 -5.41 -15.72 13.56
CA PRO A 78 -4.63 -14.54 13.94
C PRO A 78 -3.17 -14.85 14.27
N ARG A 79 -2.90 -15.99 14.93
CA ARG A 79 -1.53 -16.38 15.29
C ARG A 79 -0.69 -16.75 14.07
N GLU A 80 -1.29 -17.38 13.08
CA GLU A 80 -0.59 -17.74 11.83
C GLU A 80 -0.38 -16.50 10.96
N MET A 81 -1.39 -15.63 10.87
CA MET A 81 -1.32 -14.38 10.12
C MET A 81 -0.25 -13.42 10.65
N GLU A 82 -0.02 -13.40 11.96
CA GLU A 82 0.93 -12.48 12.62
C GLU A 82 2.32 -13.09 12.84
N ALA A 83 2.47 -14.40 12.63
CA ALA A 83 3.76 -15.06 12.71
C ALA A 83 4.67 -14.59 11.56
N LYS A 84 5.98 -14.63 11.80
CA LYS A 84 6.95 -14.53 10.71
C LYS A 84 6.79 -15.74 9.80
N GLN A 85 6.71 -15.50 8.50
CA GLN A 85 6.44 -16.51 7.50
C GLN A 85 7.72 -17.13 6.96
N VAL A 86 7.63 -18.42 6.67
CA VAL A 86 8.66 -19.11 5.90
C VAL A 86 8.42 -18.81 4.42
N LEU A 87 9.42 -18.21 3.77
CA LEU A 87 9.32 -17.92 2.35
C LEU A 87 9.31 -19.22 1.52
N PRO A 88 8.43 -19.37 0.53
CA PRO A 88 8.37 -20.56 -0.31
C PRO A 88 9.67 -20.77 -1.09
N GLU A 89 10.15 -22.02 -1.11
CA GLU A 89 11.39 -22.40 -1.79
C GLU A 89 11.32 -22.15 -3.31
N GLY A 90 12.41 -21.69 -3.90
CA GLY A 90 12.52 -21.43 -5.34
C GLY A 90 11.78 -20.16 -5.83
N LYS A 91 11.06 -19.44 -4.97
CA LYS A 91 10.36 -18.20 -5.31
C LYS A 91 11.24 -16.98 -5.04
N THR A 92 11.86 -16.43 -6.09
CA THR A 92 12.84 -15.34 -5.98
C THR A 92 12.25 -13.98 -5.55
N HIS A 93 10.93 -13.79 -5.73
CA HIS A 93 10.22 -12.55 -5.39
C HIS A 93 9.20 -12.74 -4.25
N ALA A 94 9.28 -13.85 -3.52
CA ALA A 94 8.47 -14.02 -2.32
C ALA A 94 8.76 -12.90 -1.31
N GLY A 95 7.78 -12.64 -0.44
CA GLY A 95 7.88 -11.59 0.55
C GLY A 95 7.03 -11.88 1.77
N ASP A 96 7.60 -11.53 2.92
CA ASP A 96 6.92 -11.43 4.21
C ASP A 96 7.22 -10.04 4.75
N CYS A 97 6.20 -9.18 4.70
CA CYS A 97 6.35 -7.75 4.91
C CYS A 97 5.53 -7.30 6.11
N VAL A 98 6.13 -6.52 6.99
CA VAL A 98 5.45 -5.83 8.08
C VAL A 98 5.80 -4.35 8.00
N PHE A 99 4.78 -3.52 8.02
CA PHE A 99 4.88 -2.06 7.94
C PHE A 99 4.22 -1.41 9.15
N PHE A 100 4.81 -0.30 9.60
CA PHE A 100 4.27 0.57 10.64
C PHE A 100 4.42 2.01 10.19
N ASP A 101 3.34 2.77 10.25
CA ASP A 101 3.39 4.22 10.23
C ASP A 101 2.91 4.79 11.56
N GLY A 102 3.12 6.08 11.81
CA GLY A 102 2.48 6.75 12.91
C GLY A 102 2.76 8.23 12.92
N CYS A 103 1.78 9.02 13.36
CA CYS A 103 1.96 10.45 13.55
C CYS A 103 1.07 11.03 14.66
N ASN A 104 1.34 12.27 15.03
CA ASN A 104 0.51 13.04 15.96
C ASN A 104 0.42 14.52 15.58
N SER A 105 -0.40 15.27 16.31
CA SER A 105 -0.63 16.70 16.10
C SER A 105 0.61 17.58 16.34
N ASP A 106 1.56 17.09 17.13
CA ASP A 106 2.78 17.83 17.50
C ASP A 106 3.81 17.84 16.37
N GLY A 107 3.58 17.03 15.33
CA GLY A 107 4.46 16.95 14.17
C GLY A 107 5.51 15.86 14.25
N PHE A 108 5.32 14.85 15.12
CA PHE A 108 6.04 13.59 15.01
C PHE A 108 5.46 12.75 13.85
N TYR A 109 6.36 12.16 13.06
CA TYR A 109 6.03 11.16 12.05
C TYR A 109 7.05 10.02 12.17
N PHE A 110 6.57 8.78 12.02
CA PHE A 110 7.37 7.57 12.07
C PHE A 110 6.90 6.65 10.95
N THR A 111 7.84 6.08 10.20
CA THR A 111 7.55 5.04 9.21
C THR A 111 8.66 3.99 9.26
N LEU A 112 8.28 2.72 9.32
CA LEU A 112 9.17 1.57 9.24
C LEU A 112 8.52 0.48 8.39
N GLY A 113 9.16 0.14 7.28
CA GLY A 113 8.81 -1.05 6.51
C GLY A 113 9.93 -2.07 6.52
N THR A 114 9.58 -3.31 6.81
CA THR A 114 10.47 -4.48 6.73
C THR A 114 9.84 -5.49 5.79
N ALA A 115 10.57 -5.95 4.79
CA ALA A 115 10.14 -7.05 3.93
C ALA A 115 11.24 -8.09 3.83
N GLN A 116 11.04 -9.24 4.49
CA GLN A 116 11.94 -10.38 4.36
C GLN A 116 11.85 -10.91 2.94
N ARG A 117 13.01 -11.00 2.29
CA ARG A 117 13.18 -11.53 0.94
C ARG A 117 14.09 -12.77 0.96
N PRO A 118 14.10 -13.55 -0.13
CA PRO A 118 15.06 -14.64 -0.30
C PRO A 118 16.52 -14.16 -0.20
N ASN A 119 17.44 -15.10 0.02
CA ASN A 119 18.89 -14.86 0.10
C ASN A 119 19.33 -13.97 1.27
N ASP A 120 18.67 -14.11 2.42
CA ASP A 120 18.98 -13.37 3.64
C ASP A 120 18.97 -11.83 3.45
N VAL A 121 18.09 -11.32 2.56
CA VAL A 121 17.88 -9.88 2.32
C VAL A 121 16.61 -9.39 3.03
N MET A 122 16.67 -8.19 3.61
CA MET A 122 15.52 -7.42 4.06
C MET A 122 15.41 -6.16 3.21
N ASN A 123 14.29 -5.90 2.52
CA ASN A 123 14.01 -4.54 2.07
C ASN A 123 13.59 -3.74 3.30
N LEU A 124 14.32 -2.66 3.60
CA LEU A 124 14.17 -1.86 4.80
C LEU A 124 14.11 -0.38 4.44
N PHE A 125 13.12 0.32 4.97
CA PHE A 125 13.13 1.76 5.06
C PHE A 125 12.67 2.20 6.45
N PHE A 126 13.32 3.22 6.97
CA PHE A 126 13.00 3.81 8.25
C PHE A 126 13.10 5.33 8.13
N ILE A 127 12.07 6.02 8.59
CA ILE A 127 11.96 7.47 8.59
C ILE A 127 11.37 7.90 9.93
N VAL A 128 12.00 8.86 10.59
CA VAL A 128 11.45 9.51 11.78
C VAL A 128 11.62 11.02 11.68
N ARG A 129 10.51 11.74 11.77
CA ARG A 129 10.49 13.18 11.93
C ARG A 129 10.21 13.53 13.37
N ILE A 130 11.07 14.34 13.94
CA ILE A 130 10.97 14.85 15.30
C ILE A 130 10.74 16.38 15.24
N PRO A 131 9.65 16.89 15.85
CA PRO A 131 9.30 18.30 15.77
C PRO A 131 10.39 19.18 16.36
N ASN A 132 10.73 20.25 15.65
CA ASN A 132 11.79 21.21 16.00
C ASN A 132 13.20 20.60 16.12
N PHE A 133 13.42 19.36 15.68
CA PHE A 133 14.74 18.72 15.69
C PHE A 133 15.20 18.33 14.28
N GLY A 134 14.37 17.63 13.50
CA GLY A 134 14.70 17.24 12.14
C GLY A 134 14.06 15.92 11.72
N THR A 135 14.36 15.51 10.49
CA THR A 135 13.97 14.21 9.94
C THR A 135 15.22 13.36 9.78
N PHE A 136 15.14 12.11 10.24
CA PHE A 136 16.23 11.16 10.25
C PHE A 136 15.77 9.86 9.58
N VAL A 137 16.72 9.17 8.96
CA VAL A 137 16.46 7.94 8.23
C VAL A 137 17.50 6.88 8.56
N SER A 138 17.22 5.62 8.22
CA SER A 138 18.25 4.58 8.31
C SER A 138 19.44 4.92 7.43
N ARG A 139 20.65 4.57 7.89
CA ARG A 139 21.92 4.85 7.23
C ARG A 139 21.94 4.55 5.72
N GLY A 140 21.31 3.46 5.31
CA GLY A 140 21.29 3.00 3.92
C GLY A 140 20.21 3.64 3.04
N LEU A 141 19.24 4.38 3.59
CA LEU A 141 17.99 4.72 2.91
C LEU A 141 18.20 5.40 1.55
N HIS A 142 19.07 6.41 1.47
CA HIS A 142 19.31 7.16 0.23
C HIS A 142 20.12 6.39 -0.83
N TYR A 143 20.73 5.26 -0.45
CA TYR A 143 21.68 4.53 -1.29
C TYR A 143 21.14 3.16 -1.70
N ASN A 144 20.74 2.34 -0.72
CA ASN A 144 20.29 0.98 -0.94
C ASN A 144 19.41 0.53 0.25
N THR A 145 18.14 0.23 -0.04
CA THR A 145 17.20 -0.28 0.96
C THR A 145 17.27 -1.80 1.14
N ASN A 146 18.12 -2.51 0.39
CA ASN A 146 18.40 -3.92 0.61
C ASN A 146 19.49 -4.06 1.67
N VAL A 147 19.12 -4.49 2.88
CA VAL A 147 20.06 -4.74 3.98
C VAL A 147 20.16 -6.23 4.28
N ALA A 148 21.27 -6.63 4.91
CA ALA A 148 21.43 -8.00 5.39
C ALA A 148 20.42 -8.29 6.51
N SER A 149 19.64 -9.36 6.35
CA SER A 149 18.78 -9.89 7.40
C SER A 149 19.57 -10.80 8.33
N VAL A 150 19.15 -10.84 9.59
CA VAL A 150 19.68 -11.80 10.58
C VAL A 150 18.63 -12.88 10.77
N ARG A 151 19.05 -14.14 10.57
CA ARG A 151 18.14 -15.29 10.66
C ARG A 151 17.50 -15.36 12.05
N SER A 152 16.18 -15.50 12.04
CA SER A 152 15.35 -15.69 13.22
C SER A 152 14.01 -16.27 12.76
N ASP A 153 13.48 -17.21 13.53
CA ASP A 153 12.23 -17.89 13.22
C ASP A 153 10.99 -17.03 13.52
N SER A 154 11.13 -15.98 14.35
CA SER A 154 10.00 -15.19 14.84
C SER A 154 10.23 -13.68 14.85
N HIS A 155 11.44 -13.22 14.55
CA HIS A 155 11.77 -11.79 14.52
C HIS A 155 12.24 -11.37 13.12
N TYR A 156 11.87 -10.16 12.71
CA TYR A 156 12.42 -9.48 11.55
C TYR A 156 13.64 -8.69 12.02
N LYS A 157 14.82 -9.32 11.93
CA LYS A 157 16.09 -8.74 12.37
C LYS A 157 16.96 -8.34 11.19
N THR A 158 17.68 -7.25 11.36
CA THR A 158 18.64 -6.74 10.35
C THR A 158 20.02 -6.56 10.98
N ALA A 159 21.07 -6.70 10.17
CA ALA A 159 22.43 -6.48 10.62
C ALA A 159 22.69 -5.01 11.01
N CYS A 160 21.87 -4.09 10.52
CA CYS A 160 21.93 -2.67 10.85
C CYS A 160 21.11 -2.29 12.10
N GLY A 161 20.63 -3.26 12.89
CA GLY A 161 20.16 -3.01 14.25
C GLY A 161 18.65 -3.01 14.49
N PHE A 162 17.82 -3.21 13.47
CA PHE A 162 16.36 -3.34 13.66
C PHE A 162 15.98 -4.74 14.15
N ASP A 163 15.04 -4.81 15.10
CA ASP A 163 14.45 -6.03 15.64
C ASP A 163 12.94 -5.83 15.86
N VAL A 164 12.13 -6.42 14.99
CA VAL A 164 10.66 -6.29 14.99
C VAL A 164 10.01 -7.65 15.21
N PHE A 165 9.02 -7.73 16.09
CA PHE A 165 8.35 -9.00 16.38
C PHE A 165 6.96 -8.84 16.99
N CYS A 166 6.09 -9.80 16.69
CA CYS A 166 4.78 -9.93 17.29
C CYS A 166 4.90 -10.43 18.74
N VAL A 167 4.25 -9.74 19.68
CA VAL A 167 4.19 -10.13 21.10
C VAL A 167 2.87 -10.85 21.41
N ASP A 168 1.76 -10.34 20.89
CA ASP A 168 0.42 -10.93 21.02
C ASP A 168 -0.35 -10.67 19.72
N ALA A 169 -0.74 -11.74 19.03
CA ALA A 169 -1.30 -11.66 17.68
C ALA A 169 -2.51 -10.72 17.61
N MET A 170 -2.51 -9.82 16.62
CA MET A 170 -3.52 -8.79 16.36
C MET A 170 -3.70 -7.77 17.50
N LYS A 171 -2.78 -7.75 18.47
CA LYS A 171 -2.88 -6.92 19.67
C LYS A 171 -1.64 -6.12 19.95
N ARG A 172 -0.47 -6.74 19.94
CA ARG A 172 0.78 -6.12 20.39
C ARG A 172 1.98 -6.55 19.56
N TRP A 173 2.76 -5.56 19.16
CA TRP A 173 4.06 -5.72 18.51
C TRP A 173 5.11 -4.91 19.27
N ARG A 174 6.37 -5.33 19.12
CA ARG A 174 7.51 -4.58 19.64
C ARG A 174 8.50 -4.30 18.51
N ILE A 175 8.97 -3.06 18.48
CA ILE A 175 9.86 -2.55 17.44
C ILE A 175 11.05 -1.92 18.14
N ARG A 176 12.22 -2.52 17.97
CA ARG A 176 13.47 -2.07 18.58
C ARG A 176 14.49 -1.71 17.53
N PHE A 177 15.34 -0.76 17.89
CA PHE A 177 16.48 -0.36 17.09
C PHE A 177 17.65 0.04 17.99
N GLU A 178 18.84 -0.40 17.61
CA GLU A 178 20.12 0.06 18.17
C GLU A 178 21.11 0.15 17.01
N GLY A 179 21.51 1.37 16.63
CA GLY A 179 22.35 1.58 15.46
C GLY A 179 22.62 3.05 15.18
N THR A 180 22.75 3.40 13.91
CA THR A 180 22.95 4.78 13.48
C THR A 180 21.86 5.25 12.51
N VAL A 181 21.56 6.53 12.61
CA VAL A 181 20.66 7.25 11.70
C VAL A 181 21.40 8.43 11.07
N VAL A 182 20.91 8.88 9.92
CA VAL A 182 21.45 10.04 9.22
C VAL A 182 20.33 11.05 8.96
N PRO A 183 20.61 12.37 8.92
CA PRO A 183 19.63 13.36 8.53
C PRO A 183 19.07 13.07 7.14
N ASP A 184 17.77 13.25 6.96
CA ASP A 184 17.18 13.19 5.64
C ASP A 184 17.74 14.31 4.75
N ARG A 185 18.06 13.96 3.51
CA ARG A 185 18.64 14.86 2.52
C ARG A 185 17.75 14.92 1.30
N LYS A 186 17.23 16.13 1.04
CA LYS A 186 16.47 16.39 -0.17
C LYS A 186 17.33 16.10 -1.39
N ASP A 187 16.70 15.49 -2.40
CA ASP A 187 17.31 15.18 -3.70
C ASP A 187 18.55 14.27 -3.63
N ALA A 188 18.77 13.57 -2.49
CA ALA A 188 19.89 12.64 -2.35
C ALA A 188 19.71 11.33 -3.13
N VAL A 189 18.47 11.03 -3.53
CA VAL A 189 18.13 9.82 -4.27
C VAL A 189 18.12 10.11 -5.76
N ASP A 190 18.93 9.34 -6.49
CA ASP A 190 18.85 9.29 -7.95
C ASP A 190 17.58 8.55 -8.37
N ILE A 191 16.66 9.31 -8.95
CA ILE A 191 15.37 8.85 -9.46
C ILE A 191 15.37 8.57 -10.97
N ASP A 192 16.53 8.72 -11.62
CA ASP A 192 16.73 8.52 -13.05
C ASP A 192 17.42 7.18 -13.35
N SER A 193 18.26 6.68 -12.42
CA SER A 193 18.98 5.40 -12.60
C SER A 193 18.55 4.32 -11.60
N PRO A 194 18.19 3.11 -12.09
CA PRO A 194 17.88 1.99 -11.21
C PRO A 194 19.14 1.41 -10.54
N GLY A 195 18.94 0.62 -9.48
CA GLY A 195 19.99 -0.17 -8.84
C GLY A 195 20.55 0.44 -7.57
N GLY A 196 20.79 -0.40 -6.55
CA GLY A 196 21.36 0.03 -5.28
C GLY A 196 22.74 0.67 -5.47
N ARG A 197 23.05 1.69 -4.67
CA ARG A 197 24.37 2.31 -4.61
C ARG A 197 25.12 1.80 -3.39
N GLU A 198 26.45 1.79 -3.49
CA GLU A 198 27.30 1.53 -2.33
C GLU A 198 27.04 2.59 -1.26
N ILE A 199 26.95 2.15 0.00
CA ILE A 199 26.75 3.05 1.12
C ILE A 199 28.13 3.57 1.53
N PRO A 200 28.37 4.89 1.55
CA PRO A 200 29.67 5.44 1.95
C PRO A 200 30.12 4.97 3.33
N GLU A 201 31.44 4.90 3.56
CA GLU A 201 32.01 4.60 4.88
C GLU A 201 31.67 5.69 5.90
N GLU A 202 31.64 6.95 5.47
CA GLU A 202 31.28 8.10 6.30
C GLU A 202 30.10 8.85 5.68
N ILE A 203 29.09 9.18 6.49
CA ILE A 203 27.96 10.00 6.07
C ILE A 203 27.86 11.19 7.03
N GLU A 204 27.96 12.41 6.48
CA GLU A 204 27.82 13.64 7.27
C GLU A 204 26.49 13.65 8.07
N GLY A 205 26.62 13.95 9.36
CA GLY A 205 25.50 13.99 10.30
C GLY A 205 25.06 12.63 10.85
N GLU A 206 25.78 11.54 10.58
CA GLU A 206 25.51 10.23 11.19
C GLU A 206 25.54 10.32 12.72
N LEU A 207 24.49 9.83 13.38
CA LEU A 207 24.31 9.87 14.83
C LEU A 207 23.93 8.49 15.35
N PRO A 208 24.45 8.08 16.53
CA PRO A 208 23.93 6.90 17.22
C PRO A 208 22.47 7.13 17.59
N ALA A 209 21.66 6.10 17.47
CA ALA A 209 20.25 6.16 17.82
C ALA A 209 19.74 4.82 18.31
N SER A 210 18.76 4.89 19.20
CA SER A 210 18.05 3.72 19.71
C SER A 210 16.61 4.04 20.04
N PHE A 211 15.74 3.05 19.90
CA PHE A 211 14.35 3.14 20.34
C PHE A 211 13.78 1.78 20.71
N ASP A 212 12.77 1.81 21.55
CA ASP A 212 11.95 0.66 21.90
C ASP A 212 10.50 1.12 21.93
N PHE A 213 9.76 0.76 20.88
CA PHE A 213 8.34 1.07 20.73
C PHE A 213 7.50 -0.18 20.94
N GLU A 214 6.41 -0.02 21.69
CA GLU A 214 5.29 -0.96 21.69
C GLU A 214 4.20 -0.42 20.76
N TRP A 215 3.75 -1.27 19.84
CA TRP A 215 2.55 -1.00 19.06
C TRP A 215 1.39 -1.78 19.68
N THR A 216 0.25 -1.14 19.88
CA THR A 216 -0.98 -1.75 20.42
C THR A 216 -2.19 -1.45 19.55
N ASN A 217 -3.06 -2.42 19.32
CA ASN A 217 -4.28 -2.20 18.51
C ASN A 217 -5.35 -1.41 19.28
N PHE A 218 -6.23 -0.72 18.55
CA PHE A 218 -7.48 -0.22 19.14
C PHE A 218 -8.74 -0.69 18.42
N GLY A 219 -8.65 -1.50 17.37
CA GLY A 219 -9.79 -2.06 16.66
C GLY A 219 -9.48 -3.44 16.07
N GLU A 220 -10.42 -3.99 15.33
CA GLU A 220 -10.18 -5.18 14.50
C GLU A 220 -9.33 -4.82 13.28
N HIS A 221 -8.59 -5.80 12.75
CA HIS A 221 -7.90 -5.62 11.46
C HIS A 221 -8.91 -5.53 10.32
N PHE A 222 -8.52 -4.91 9.21
CA PHE A 222 -9.21 -4.90 7.93
C PHE A 222 -8.59 -5.95 7.01
N ASP A 223 -9.34 -6.99 6.66
CA ASP A 223 -8.92 -8.05 5.73
C ASP A 223 -9.31 -7.67 4.30
N PHE A 224 -8.32 -7.45 3.43
CA PHE A 224 -8.57 -6.99 2.06
C PHE A 224 -9.24 -8.03 1.15
N ASP A 225 -9.15 -9.33 1.48
CA ASP A 225 -9.83 -10.38 0.71
C ASP A 225 -11.33 -10.39 0.98
N LEU A 226 -11.72 -10.11 2.24
CA LEU A 226 -13.11 -10.21 2.70
C LEU A 226 -13.84 -8.87 2.73
N GLU A 227 -13.15 -7.81 3.14
CA GLU A 227 -13.80 -6.58 3.57
C GLU A 227 -13.72 -5.45 2.54
N CYS A 228 -12.81 -5.51 1.56
CA CYS A 228 -12.78 -4.54 0.45
C CYS A 228 -14.13 -4.42 -0.24
N SER A 229 -14.48 -3.23 -0.74
CA SER A 229 -15.73 -3.06 -1.49
C SER A 229 -15.74 -3.94 -2.75
N SER A 230 -16.73 -4.83 -2.86
CA SER A 230 -16.92 -5.63 -4.09
C SER A 230 -17.17 -4.73 -5.29
N GLU A 231 -17.73 -3.56 -5.06
CA GLU A 231 -18.02 -2.56 -6.07
C GLU A 231 -16.75 -1.88 -6.58
N ALA A 232 -15.88 -1.38 -5.71
CA ALA A 232 -14.61 -0.75 -6.10
C ALA A 232 -13.74 -1.69 -6.95
N ILE A 233 -13.65 -2.95 -6.53
CA ILE A 233 -12.79 -3.95 -7.19
C ILE A 233 -13.41 -4.45 -8.49
N ALA A 234 -14.73 -4.70 -8.52
CA ALA A 234 -15.42 -5.03 -9.76
C ALA A 234 -15.33 -3.89 -10.79
N ARG A 235 -15.37 -2.63 -10.35
CA ARG A 235 -15.22 -1.45 -11.22
C ARG A 235 -13.83 -1.40 -11.83
N SER A 236 -12.81 -1.57 -11.00
CA SER A 236 -11.40 -1.62 -11.41
C SER A 236 -11.13 -2.76 -12.40
N LEU A 237 -11.75 -3.93 -12.19
CA LEU A 237 -11.62 -5.06 -13.12
C LEU A 237 -12.39 -4.87 -14.43
N ALA A 238 -13.53 -4.16 -14.40
CA ALA A 238 -14.41 -3.99 -15.55
C ALA A 238 -13.89 -2.98 -16.58
N ILE A 239 -13.01 -2.06 -16.20
CA ILE A 239 -12.35 -1.18 -17.17
C ILE A 239 -11.27 -1.90 -17.97
N GLU A 240 -10.74 -3.02 -17.48
CA GLU A 240 -9.64 -3.72 -18.13
C GLU A 240 -10.09 -4.62 -19.30
N PRO A 241 -9.23 -4.83 -20.31
CA PRO A 241 -9.42 -5.87 -21.32
C PRO A 241 -9.36 -7.25 -20.67
N TRP A 242 -10.42 -8.04 -20.80
CA TRP A 242 -10.46 -9.39 -20.25
C TRP A 242 -9.79 -10.38 -21.19
N SER A 243 -8.85 -11.14 -20.66
CA SER A 243 -8.18 -12.22 -21.36
C SER A 243 -7.82 -13.33 -20.38
N LYS A 244 -7.59 -14.54 -20.88
CA LYS A 244 -7.10 -15.65 -20.05
C LYS A 244 -5.81 -15.28 -19.30
N LYS A 245 -4.86 -14.65 -20.02
CA LYS A 245 -3.60 -14.19 -19.44
C LYS A 245 -3.82 -13.21 -18.28
N MET A 246 -4.72 -12.23 -18.43
CA MET A 246 -5.01 -11.28 -17.35
C MET A 246 -5.53 -11.97 -16.09
N PHE A 247 -6.43 -12.94 -16.22
CA PHE A 247 -6.94 -13.69 -15.06
C PHE A 247 -5.88 -14.62 -14.42
N GLU A 248 -4.96 -15.16 -15.22
CA GLU A 248 -3.80 -15.90 -14.71
C GLU A 248 -2.87 -14.98 -13.92
N CYS A 249 -2.57 -13.79 -14.44
CA CYS A 249 -1.79 -12.77 -13.73
C CYS A 249 -2.47 -12.33 -12.44
N LEU A 250 -3.79 -12.10 -12.45
CA LEU A 250 -4.56 -11.75 -11.25
C LEU A 250 -4.47 -12.82 -10.15
N LYS A 251 -4.48 -14.10 -10.54
CA LYS A 251 -4.28 -15.20 -9.58
C LYS A 251 -2.85 -15.20 -9.03
N GLN A 252 -1.84 -15.03 -9.89
CA GLN A 252 -0.43 -15.05 -9.51
C GLN A 252 -0.01 -13.85 -8.65
N SER A 253 -0.66 -12.70 -8.82
CA SER A 253 -0.39 -11.48 -8.07
C SER A 253 -1.16 -11.40 -6.74
N HIS A 254 -1.88 -12.45 -6.35
CA HIS A 254 -2.61 -12.47 -5.08
C HIS A 254 -1.61 -12.43 -3.90
N GLN A 255 -2.02 -11.74 -2.85
CA GLN A 255 -1.27 -11.62 -1.60
C GLN A 255 -2.26 -11.65 -0.44
N VAL A 256 -1.87 -12.28 0.67
CA VAL A 256 -2.58 -12.09 1.94
C VAL A 256 -2.14 -10.75 2.48
N HIS A 257 -3.10 -9.87 2.72
CA HIS A 257 -2.82 -8.52 3.20
C HIS A 257 -3.93 -8.05 4.13
N TYR A 258 -3.53 -7.52 5.28
CA TYR A 258 -4.42 -6.93 6.25
C TYR A 258 -3.74 -5.77 6.96
N GLU A 259 -4.57 -4.84 7.42
CA GLU A 259 -4.13 -3.65 8.10
C GLU A 259 -4.87 -3.48 9.42
N GLN A 260 -4.27 -2.80 10.39
CA GLN A 260 -4.92 -2.53 11.65
C GLN A 260 -4.44 -1.19 12.20
N PHE A 261 -5.37 -0.38 12.67
CA PHE A 261 -5.03 0.84 13.39
C PHE A 261 -4.83 0.57 14.89
N GLY A 262 -3.92 1.35 15.44
CA GLY A 262 -3.39 1.21 16.77
C GLY A 262 -2.62 2.45 17.21
N PHE A 263 -1.76 2.23 18.19
CA PHE A 263 -0.91 3.25 18.76
C PHE A 263 0.51 2.75 18.87
N LEU A 264 1.45 3.59 18.45
CA LEU A 264 2.88 3.37 18.64
C LEU A 264 3.34 4.21 19.84
N GLN A 265 3.91 3.57 20.86
CA GLN A 265 4.27 4.22 22.13
C GLN A 265 5.66 3.82 22.61
N GLY A 266 6.45 4.79 23.06
CA GLY A 266 7.80 4.52 23.53
C GLY A 266 8.67 5.76 23.61
N GLN A 267 9.97 5.55 23.43
CA GLN A 267 10.99 6.60 23.42
C GLN A 267 11.99 6.38 22.29
N ILE A 268 12.62 7.46 21.86
CA ILE A 268 13.73 7.43 20.92
C ILE A 268 14.87 8.31 21.43
N THR A 269 16.09 7.83 21.27
CA THR A 269 17.33 8.56 21.51
C THR A 269 18.02 8.79 20.17
N ILE A 270 18.47 10.01 19.90
CA ILE A 270 19.29 10.35 18.72
C ILE A 270 20.42 11.28 19.20
N GLY A 271 21.67 10.82 19.05
CA GLY A 271 22.82 11.51 19.60
C GLY A 271 22.74 11.59 21.13
N ASP A 272 22.78 12.81 21.66
CA ASP A 272 22.67 13.13 23.09
C ASP A 272 21.23 13.45 23.54
N LYS A 273 20.26 13.43 22.62
CA LYS A 273 18.86 13.80 22.92
C LYS A 273 17.98 12.58 23.11
N VAL A 274 17.17 12.62 24.16
CA VAL A 274 16.14 11.62 24.46
C VAL A 274 14.76 12.28 24.30
N PHE A 275 13.88 11.60 23.57
CA PHE A 275 12.50 12.00 23.37
C PHE A 275 11.60 10.92 24.00
N GLU A 276 11.04 11.24 25.16
CA GLU A 276 10.23 10.33 25.95
C GLU A 276 8.73 10.53 25.70
N ASN A 277 7.91 9.58 26.16
CA ASN A 277 6.45 9.64 26.13
C ASN A 277 5.87 9.87 24.72
N ILE A 278 6.56 9.37 23.69
CA ILE A 278 6.07 9.44 22.32
C ILE A 278 4.85 8.55 22.23
N ARG A 279 3.78 9.09 21.66
CA ARG A 279 2.55 8.38 21.38
C ARG A 279 1.98 8.85 20.04
N LEU A 280 1.88 7.92 19.09
CA LEU A 280 1.42 8.18 17.73
C LEU A 280 0.17 7.35 17.45
N THR A 281 -0.80 7.91 16.73
CA THR A 281 -1.82 7.10 16.05
C THR A 281 -1.14 6.46 14.86
N SER A 282 -1.29 5.14 14.73
CA SER A 282 -0.44 4.31 13.89
C SER A 282 -1.27 3.27 13.15
N MET A 283 -0.93 3.02 11.88
CA MET A 283 -1.39 1.87 11.11
C MET A 283 -0.26 0.84 11.03
N ARG A 284 -0.62 -0.43 11.15
CA ARG A 284 0.26 -1.58 10.92
C ARG A 284 -0.30 -2.43 9.81
N ASP A 285 0.53 -2.85 8.87
CA ASP A 285 0.17 -3.87 7.88
C ASP A 285 0.99 -5.15 8.05
N HIS A 286 0.48 -6.23 7.47
CA HIS A 286 1.28 -7.42 7.20
C HIS A 286 0.87 -7.98 5.84
N THR A 287 1.85 -8.13 4.96
CA THR A 287 1.69 -8.69 3.61
C THR A 287 2.49 -9.96 3.42
N ILE A 288 1.84 -11.04 3.01
CA ILE A 288 2.45 -12.35 2.73
C ILE A 288 2.19 -12.69 1.26
N THR A 289 3.25 -13.03 0.53
CA THR A 289 3.14 -13.28 -0.91
C THR A 289 4.20 -14.24 -1.43
N ALA A 290 3.80 -15.10 -2.37
CA ALA A 290 4.72 -15.93 -3.16
C ALA A 290 5.41 -15.14 -4.27
N TYR A 291 4.86 -13.98 -4.66
CA TYR A 291 5.40 -13.13 -5.72
C TYR A 291 4.96 -11.67 -5.54
N ARG A 292 5.93 -10.78 -5.29
CA ARG A 292 5.72 -9.33 -5.38
C ARG A 292 7.00 -8.65 -5.85
N SER A 293 6.97 -8.16 -7.08
CA SER A 293 7.99 -7.29 -7.64
C SER A 293 7.52 -5.84 -7.60
N TRP A 294 8.33 -4.96 -7.02
CA TRP A 294 8.07 -3.52 -7.08
C TRP A 294 8.09 -3.00 -8.52
N SER A 295 8.83 -3.68 -9.42
CA SER A 295 8.91 -3.29 -10.83
C SER A 295 7.63 -3.55 -11.60
N ASP A 296 6.66 -4.29 -11.05
CA ASP A 296 5.36 -4.52 -11.68
C ASP A 296 4.43 -3.31 -11.54
N LEU A 297 4.69 -2.49 -10.53
CA LEU A 297 4.02 -1.23 -10.31
C LEU A 297 4.54 -0.21 -11.32
N ARG A 298 3.58 0.51 -11.92
CA ARG A 298 3.84 1.79 -12.56
C ARG A 298 4.03 2.87 -11.54
N ARG A 299 3.03 2.91 -10.67
CA ARG A 299 2.89 3.86 -9.60
C ARG A 299 1.69 3.50 -8.74
N TYR A 300 1.71 4.02 -7.52
CA TYR A 300 0.51 4.16 -6.71
C TYR A 300 0.52 5.47 -5.93
N ILE A 301 -0.66 5.81 -5.41
CA ILE A 301 -0.83 6.81 -4.36
C ILE A 301 -1.62 6.13 -3.25
N MET A 302 -1.01 6.03 -2.07
CA MET A 302 -1.62 5.52 -0.86
C MET A 302 -1.69 6.65 0.15
N LEU A 303 -2.88 6.90 0.72
CA LEU A 303 -3.08 7.89 1.76
C LEU A 303 -3.56 7.18 3.02
N ILE A 304 -2.81 7.33 4.12
CA ILE A 304 -3.12 6.75 5.43
C ILE A 304 -3.08 7.88 6.45
N PHE A 305 -4.18 8.14 7.13
CA PHE A 305 -4.26 9.26 8.06
C PHE A 305 -5.37 9.09 9.09
N HIS A 306 -5.30 9.91 10.13
CA HIS A 306 -6.33 10.00 11.17
C HIS A 306 -6.78 11.43 11.38
N LEU A 307 -8.03 11.60 11.83
CA LEU A 307 -8.66 12.88 12.13
C LEU A 307 -8.72 13.11 13.64
N GLU A 308 -8.88 14.38 14.03
CA GLU A 308 -8.98 14.80 15.44
C GLU A 308 -10.13 14.12 16.22
N ASP A 309 -11.18 13.64 15.53
CA ASP A 309 -12.29 12.93 16.15
C ASP A 309 -12.03 11.42 16.39
N GLY A 310 -10.87 10.91 15.95
CA GLY A 310 -10.50 9.50 16.02
C GLY A 310 -10.82 8.70 14.76
N THR A 311 -11.43 9.29 13.73
CA THR A 311 -11.64 8.64 12.44
C THR A 311 -10.29 8.32 11.78
N CYS A 312 -10.09 7.08 11.34
CA CYS A 312 -8.89 6.64 10.63
C CYS A 312 -9.24 6.22 9.21
N ILE A 313 -8.44 6.63 8.23
CA ILE A 313 -8.76 6.51 6.81
C ILE A 313 -7.54 5.96 6.08
N HIS A 314 -7.78 4.96 5.23
CA HIS A 314 -6.87 4.52 4.19
C HIS A 314 -7.58 4.57 2.84
N THR A 315 -7.00 5.26 1.86
CA THR A 315 -7.41 5.21 0.45
C THR A 315 -6.20 4.97 -0.44
N SER A 316 -6.30 4.03 -1.38
CA SER A 316 -5.22 3.66 -2.29
C SER A 316 -5.69 3.57 -3.73
N ILE A 317 -4.86 4.08 -4.64
CA ILE A 317 -5.01 3.88 -6.09
C ILE A 317 -3.70 3.34 -6.66
N ILE A 318 -3.77 2.18 -7.30
CA ILE A 318 -2.61 1.46 -7.82
C ILE A 318 -2.70 1.30 -9.34
N SER A 319 -1.57 1.42 -10.03
CA SER A 319 -1.40 1.11 -11.45
C SER A 319 -0.30 0.06 -11.65
N MET A 320 -0.71 -1.08 -12.18
CA MET A 320 0.08 -2.25 -12.62
C MET A 320 -0.42 -2.72 -13.99
N PRO A 321 -0.37 -1.85 -15.04
CA PRO A 321 -1.06 -2.09 -16.32
C PRO A 321 -0.52 -3.29 -17.11
N GLU A 322 0.70 -3.75 -16.81
CA GLU A 322 1.32 -4.93 -17.41
C GLU A 322 0.89 -6.24 -16.73
N VAL A 323 0.34 -6.16 -15.52
CA VAL A 323 -0.09 -7.32 -14.72
C VAL A 323 -1.60 -7.49 -14.78
N VAL A 324 -2.35 -6.54 -14.22
CA VAL A 324 -3.82 -6.61 -14.20
C VAL A 324 -4.46 -5.23 -14.33
N PHE A 325 -4.18 -4.34 -13.39
CA PHE A 325 -4.95 -3.13 -13.21
C PHE A 325 -4.18 -1.92 -13.68
N SER A 326 -4.68 -1.20 -14.67
CA SER A 326 -4.20 0.15 -14.96
C SER A 326 -4.67 1.16 -13.89
N HIS A 327 -5.78 0.86 -13.21
CA HIS A 327 -6.35 1.64 -12.11
C HIS A 327 -7.12 0.72 -11.16
N LEU A 328 -6.54 0.43 -10.01
CA LEU A 328 -7.15 -0.31 -8.90
C LEU A 328 -7.41 0.64 -7.75
N GLU A 329 -8.67 0.80 -7.33
CA GLU A 329 -9.05 1.59 -6.16
C GLU A 329 -9.52 0.69 -5.01
N PHE A 330 -9.08 1.00 -3.79
CA PHE A 330 -9.58 0.39 -2.56
C PHE A 330 -9.22 1.23 -1.34
N GLY A 331 -9.78 0.86 -0.19
CA GLY A 331 -9.49 1.50 1.08
C GLY A 331 -10.55 1.20 2.12
N TYR A 332 -10.45 1.84 3.27
CA TYR A 332 -11.43 1.75 4.33
C TYR A 332 -11.39 2.98 5.26
N VAL A 333 -12.48 3.15 5.99
CA VAL A 333 -12.63 4.13 7.06
C VAL A 333 -12.96 3.39 8.35
N ILE A 334 -12.27 3.71 9.44
CA ILE A 334 -12.64 3.32 10.79
C ILE A 334 -13.20 4.56 11.47
N LEU A 335 -14.49 4.52 11.82
CA LEU A 335 -15.15 5.59 12.56
C LEU A 335 -14.77 5.57 14.05
N PRO A 336 -15.04 6.64 14.81
CA PRO A 336 -14.71 6.70 16.24
C PRO A 336 -15.37 5.60 17.08
N ASP A 337 -16.52 5.08 16.64
CA ASP A 337 -17.22 3.94 17.25
C ASP A 337 -16.66 2.57 16.82
N LYS A 338 -15.55 2.56 16.09
CA LYS A 338 -14.84 1.41 15.51
C LYS A 338 -15.58 0.70 14.36
N THR A 339 -16.64 1.30 13.82
CA THR A 339 -17.27 0.79 12.59
C THR A 339 -16.29 0.88 11.43
N LYS A 340 -16.08 -0.25 10.73
CA LYS A 340 -15.31 -0.33 9.49
C LYS A 340 -16.23 -0.11 8.29
N LEU A 341 -15.89 0.87 7.45
CA LEU A 341 -16.58 1.14 6.19
C LEU A 341 -15.59 0.93 5.03
N PRO A 342 -15.82 -0.02 4.11
CA PRO A 342 -14.99 -0.11 2.93
C PRO A 342 -15.20 1.11 2.04
N VAL A 343 -14.12 1.55 1.39
CA VAL A 343 -14.18 2.61 0.37
C VAL A 343 -14.74 2.01 -0.91
N ASP A 344 -15.84 2.59 -1.38
CA ASP A 344 -16.60 2.15 -2.57
C ASP A 344 -16.11 2.83 -3.85
N ARG A 345 -15.48 4.01 -3.69
CA ARG A 345 -14.99 4.82 -4.80
C ARG A 345 -13.99 5.87 -4.32
N ILE A 346 -12.96 6.12 -5.11
CA ILE A 346 -12.03 7.24 -4.93
C ILE A 346 -12.10 8.16 -6.15
N ASN A 347 -12.42 9.42 -5.94
CA ASN A 347 -12.46 10.45 -6.96
C ASN A 347 -11.09 11.13 -7.08
N LEU A 348 -10.07 10.35 -7.40
CA LEU A 348 -8.70 10.80 -7.67
C LEU A 348 -8.18 10.09 -8.93
N SER A 349 -7.46 10.81 -9.78
CA SER A 349 -6.91 10.26 -11.02
C SER A 349 -5.40 10.26 -10.99
N LEU A 350 -4.79 9.07 -11.08
CA LEU A 350 -3.33 8.93 -11.22
C LEU A 350 -2.80 9.74 -12.42
N ALA A 351 -3.49 9.67 -13.56
CA ALA A 351 -3.11 10.42 -14.77
C ALA A 351 -3.03 11.94 -14.57
N ASN A 352 -3.80 12.49 -13.62
CA ASN A 352 -3.88 13.94 -13.38
C ASN A 352 -3.04 14.40 -12.18
N LEU A 353 -2.52 13.47 -11.37
CA LEU A 353 -1.81 13.81 -10.14
C LEU A 353 -0.43 13.16 -10.12
N GLY A 354 0.61 13.93 -10.40
CA GLY A 354 2.01 13.50 -10.28
C GLY A 354 2.51 12.49 -11.32
N GLU A 355 1.84 12.33 -12.46
CA GLU A 355 2.23 11.36 -13.51
C GLU A 355 3.63 11.61 -14.07
N ASP A 356 4.07 12.85 -14.06
CA ASP A 356 5.40 13.31 -14.47
C ASP A 356 6.47 13.14 -13.36
N LYS A 357 6.18 12.32 -12.34
CA LYS A 357 7.02 12.12 -11.14
C LYS A 357 7.17 13.38 -10.27
N LYS A 358 6.37 14.43 -10.52
CA LYS A 358 6.34 15.66 -9.70
C LYS A 358 5.05 15.71 -8.89
N PHE A 359 5.09 15.09 -7.71
CA PHE A 359 3.93 15.08 -6.82
C PHE A 359 3.68 16.47 -6.22
N PRO A 360 2.44 17.01 -6.24
CA PRO A 360 2.20 18.37 -5.76
C PRO A 360 2.21 18.44 -4.24
N LYS A 361 2.61 19.60 -3.71
CA LYS A 361 2.62 19.88 -2.26
C LYS A 361 1.23 20.08 -1.65
N ALA A 362 0.21 20.30 -2.47
CA ALA A 362 -1.17 20.40 -2.04
C ALA A 362 -2.10 19.94 -3.14
N PHE A 363 -3.15 19.21 -2.77
CA PHE A 363 -4.20 18.74 -3.67
C PHE A 363 -5.48 18.45 -2.89
N GLY A 364 -6.57 18.26 -3.61
CA GLY A 364 -7.83 17.79 -3.05
C GLY A 364 -8.31 16.55 -3.77
N TYR A 365 -9.02 15.70 -3.06
CA TYR A 365 -9.74 14.57 -3.62
C TYR A 365 -10.98 14.26 -2.78
N SER A 366 -11.85 13.42 -3.29
CA SER A 366 -12.96 12.88 -2.50
C SER A 366 -13.07 11.38 -2.64
N PHE A 367 -13.80 10.76 -1.72
CA PHE A 367 -14.07 9.33 -1.76
C PHE A 367 -15.42 9.02 -1.12
N GLU A 368 -15.96 7.85 -1.44
CA GLU A 368 -17.24 7.37 -0.94
C GLU A 368 -17.00 6.10 -0.10
N ALA A 369 -17.60 6.04 1.09
CA ALA A 369 -17.55 4.84 1.94
C ALA A 369 -18.83 4.72 2.76
N GLY A 370 -19.47 3.55 2.73
CA GLY A 370 -20.68 3.29 3.54
C GLY A 370 -21.84 4.23 3.23
N GLY A 371 -21.99 4.64 1.97
CA GLY A 371 -23.00 5.60 1.52
C GLY A 371 -22.76 7.05 1.94
N ARG A 372 -21.55 7.38 2.43
CA ARG A 372 -21.14 8.75 2.80
C ARG A 372 -20.10 9.28 1.81
N HIS A 373 -20.13 10.58 1.59
CA HIS A 373 -19.14 11.30 0.79
C HIS A 373 -18.15 12.04 1.71
N PHE A 374 -16.87 11.98 1.37
CA PHE A 374 -15.78 12.62 2.12
C PHE A 374 -14.99 13.52 1.17
N ASP A 375 -14.96 14.82 1.45
CA ASP A 375 -14.12 15.78 0.73
C ASP A 375 -12.84 16.04 1.52
N CYS A 376 -11.69 15.75 0.91
CA CYS A 376 -10.39 15.82 1.54
C CYS A 376 -9.49 16.87 0.87
N ARG A 377 -8.81 17.67 1.70
CA ARG A 377 -7.68 18.53 1.30
C ARG A 377 -6.41 18.00 1.93
N VAL A 378 -5.36 17.91 1.13
CA VAL A 378 -4.06 17.37 1.54
C VAL A 378 -3.01 18.46 1.37
N ARG A 379 -2.13 18.61 2.37
CA ARG A 379 -0.95 19.46 2.30
C ARG A 379 0.27 18.71 2.80
N VAL A 380 1.25 18.54 1.91
CA VAL A 380 2.56 17.97 2.21
C VAL A 380 3.35 18.98 3.05
N ILE A 381 3.86 18.51 4.18
CA ILE A 381 4.75 19.24 5.08
C ILE A 381 6.19 18.98 4.66
N GLU A 382 6.52 17.72 4.45
CA GLU A 382 7.86 17.23 4.18
C GLU A 382 7.79 15.93 3.39
N THR A 383 8.82 15.66 2.60
CA THR A 383 8.92 14.47 1.74
C THR A 383 10.29 13.86 1.94
N THR A 384 10.30 12.56 2.22
CA THR A 384 11.51 11.73 2.18
C THR A 384 11.40 10.78 0.99
N THR A 385 12.46 10.67 0.20
CA THR A 385 12.47 9.83 -1.00
C THR A 385 13.48 8.71 -0.83
N PHE A 386 13.13 7.51 -1.30
CA PHE A 386 14.00 6.34 -1.26
C PHE A 386 13.69 5.37 -2.39
N ARG A 387 14.67 4.53 -2.75
CA ARG A 387 14.47 3.47 -3.75
C ARG A 387 13.99 2.20 -3.08
N MET A 388 13.26 1.38 -3.84
CA MET A 388 12.61 0.21 -3.29
C MET A 388 12.67 -1.00 -4.24
N GLY A 389 12.64 -2.19 -3.64
CA GLY A 389 12.69 -3.48 -4.32
C GLY A 389 14.10 -4.04 -4.46
N LEU A 390 14.18 -5.34 -4.77
CA LEU A 390 15.46 -6.06 -4.93
C LEU A 390 16.34 -5.40 -6.00
N GLU A 391 15.73 -4.95 -7.10
CA GLU A 391 16.41 -4.29 -8.21
C GLU A 391 16.52 -2.77 -8.04
N GLN A 392 15.92 -2.19 -6.99
CA GLN A 392 15.90 -0.73 -6.73
C GLN A 392 15.46 0.06 -7.99
N ARG A 393 14.41 -0.44 -8.66
CA ARG A 393 13.88 0.06 -9.94
C ARG A 393 12.71 1.01 -9.79
N CYS A 394 12.27 1.24 -8.57
CA CYS A 394 11.20 2.14 -8.21
C CYS A 394 11.69 3.07 -7.11
N PHE A 395 11.10 4.25 -7.01
CA PHE A 395 11.29 5.11 -5.85
C PHE A 395 9.93 5.41 -5.22
N VAL A 396 9.97 5.61 -3.91
CA VAL A 396 8.85 6.02 -3.09
C VAL A 396 9.14 7.40 -2.55
N ALA A 397 8.18 8.30 -2.69
CA ALA A 397 8.12 9.57 -2.00
C ALA A 397 7.13 9.43 -0.83
N GLU A 398 7.67 9.33 0.38
CA GLU A 398 6.92 9.29 1.62
C GLU A 398 6.62 10.72 2.06
N ASN A 399 5.38 11.17 1.82
CA ASN A 399 4.98 12.54 2.10
C ASN A 399 4.27 12.64 3.46
N MET A 400 4.89 13.32 4.40
CA MET A 400 4.28 13.66 5.69
C MET A 400 3.27 14.79 5.48
N CYS A 401 2.01 14.55 5.82
CA CYS A 401 0.90 15.41 5.40
C CYS A 401 0.05 15.90 6.56
N LYS A 402 -0.60 17.06 6.34
CA LYS A 402 -1.82 17.48 7.03
C LYS A 402 -3.01 17.25 6.12
N PHE A 403 -4.11 16.84 6.73
CA PHE A 403 -5.38 16.57 6.08
C PHE A 403 -6.47 17.49 6.64
N GLU A 404 -7.46 17.77 5.82
CA GLU A 404 -8.73 18.34 6.25
C GLU A 404 -9.85 17.59 5.54
N VAL A 405 -10.70 16.88 6.28
CA VAL A 405 -11.82 16.10 5.73
C VAL A 405 -13.13 16.64 6.28
N ASN A 406 -14.00 17.13 5.40
CA ASN A 406 -15.28 17.73 5.79
C ASN A 406 -15.15 18.79 6.91
N GLY A 407 -14.03 19.53 6.93
CA GLY A 407 -13.70 20.54 7.94
C GLY A 407 -12.96 20.03 9.19
N LEU A 408 -12.79 18.72 9.36
CA LEU A 408 -12.02 18.12 10.46
C LEU A 408 -10.54 17.99 10.06
N LYS A 409 -9.64 18.39 10.95
CA LYS A 409 -8.20 18.28 10.70
C LYS A 409 -7.71 16.85 10.94
N GLY A 410 -6.64 16.50 10.24
CA GLY A 410 -5.98 15.22 10.39
C GLY A 410 -4.50 15.26 10.03
N PHE A 411 -3.82 14.14 10.31
CA PHE A 411 -2.39 13.96 10.15
C PHE A 411 -2.12 12.54 9.62
N GLY A 412 -1.10 12.39 8.77
CA GLY A 412 -0.74 11.10 8.22
C GLY A 412 0.20 11.22 7.03
N PHE A 413 0.13 10.24 6.13
CA PHE A 413 1.05 10.06 5.04
C PHE A 413 0.33 10.02 3.70
N ALA A 414 1.01 10.51 2.67
CA ALA A 414 0.73 10.18 1.28
C ALA A 414 1.97 9.50 0.69
N GLU A 415 1.95 8.17 0.63
CA GLU A 415 3.01 7.37 0.03
C GLU A 415 2.79 7.31 -1.49
N CYS A 416 3.76 7.80 -2.25
CA CYS A 416 3.68 7.86 -3.71
C CYS A 416 4.84 7.10 -4.33
N GLU A 417 4.55 6.04 -5.05
CA GLU A 417 5.56 5.22 -5.72
C GLU A 417 5.59 5.50 -7.22
N TYR A 418 6.77 5.37 -7.81
CA TYR A 418 7.01 5.53 -9.22
C TYR A 418 8.08 4.55 -9.70
N ARG A 419 7.84 3.94 -10.85
CA ARG A 419 8.88 3.22 -11.60
C ARG A 419 9.93 4.20 -12.14
N ILE A 420 11.21 3.88 -11.93
CA ILE A 420 12.35 4.64 -12.48
C ILE A 420 12.48 4.33 -13.98
N ALA A 421 12.51 3.04 -14.31
CA ALA A 421 12.70 2.57 -15.68
C ALA A 421 11.56 3.02 -16.62
N PRO A 422 11.85 3.34 -17.89
CA PRO A 422 10.82 3.67 -18.88
C PRO A 422 9.82 2.52 -19.09
N TYR A 423 8.63 2.89 -19.56
CA TYR A 423 7.63 1.97 -20.10
C TYR A 423 7.89 1.67 -21.57
#